data_AF-A0A949CLT8-F1
#
_entry.id   AF-A0A949CLT8-F1
#
_cell.length_a   1.000
_cell.length_b   1.000
_cell.length_c   1.000
_cell.angle_alpha   90.00
_cell.angle_beta   90.00
_cell.angle_gamma   90.00
#
_symmetry.space_group_name_H-M   'P 1'
#
loop_
_entity.id
_entity.type
_entity.pdbx_description
1 polymer ?
#
loop_
_entity_poly.entity_id
_entity_poly.type
_entity_poly.pdbx_seq_one_letter_code
_entity_poly.pdbx_strand_id
1 'polypeptide(L)'
;MRTYAPNRIAFTLVELLVVIAIIGVLVGLLLPAVQAAREAARRMQCSNNLKQMCLALHNFESSYKELPPAGYRGSGEGTWAVRLLPFLEQVNAFNQWDHTNIGAYFRLGATPEQVAARQLQVPVYLCPSRRGPVQLSKNGDSRNNFTGVT
;
A
#
# COMPACT_ATOMS: atom_id res chain seq x y z
N MET A 1 -0.60 63.78 -31.27
CA MET A 1 -0.53 62.45 -30.64
C MET A 1 -0.88 62.61 -29.16
N ARG A 2 -2.01 62.05 -28.70
CA ARG A 2 -2.40 62.09 -27.27
C ARG A 2 -1.89 60.82 -26.59
N THR A 3 -0.91 60.98 -25.71
CA THR A 3 -0.35 59.91 -24.88
C THR A 3 -1.29 59.63 -23.71
N TYR A 4 -1.94 58.47 -23.68
CA TYR A 4 -2.66 57.97 -22.50
C TYR A 4 -1.61 57.50 -21.48
N ALA A 5 -1.46 58.24 -20.37
CA ALA A 5 -0.68 57.76 -19.24
C ALA A 5 -1.42 56.59 -18.57
N PRO A 6 -0.76 55.45 -18.29
CA PRO A 6 -1.41 54.33 -17.62
C PRO A 6 -1.78 54.74 -16.19
N ASN A 7 -3.07 54.66 -15.88
CA ASN A 7 -3.61 54.94 -14.56
C ASN A 7 -3.10 53.86 -13.59
N ARG A 8 -2.06 54.17 -12.80
CA ARG A 8 -1.53 53.23 -11.81
C ARG A 8 -2.47 53.22 -10.62
N ILE A 9 -3.30 52.19 -10.54
CA ILE A 9 -4.18 51.92 -9.41
C ILE A 9 -3.27 51.47 -8.25
N ALA A 10 -3.07 52.34 -7.26
CA ALA A 10 -2.35 51.97 -6.04
C ALA A 10 -3.31 51.24 -5.10
N PHE A 11 -2.99 49.99 -4.76
CA PHE A 11 -3.73 49.23 -3.75
C PHE A 11 -3.51 49.87 -2.38
N THR A 12 -4.59 50.12 -1.64
CA THR A 12 -4.47 50.60 -0.27
C THR A 12 -3.98 49.47 0.64
N LEU A 13 -3.16 49.78 1.64
CA LEU A 13 -2.65 48.79 2.60
C LEU A 13 -3.80 48.00 3.25
N VAL A 14 -4.94 48.68 3.47
CA VAL A 14 -6.17 48.11 4.04
C VAL A 14 -6.79 47.05 3.13
N GLU A 15 -6.89 47.29 1.82
CA GLU A 15 -7.44 46.31 0.87
C GLU A 15 -6.59 45.03 0.84
N LEU A 16 -5.25 45.17 0.85
CA LEU A 16 -4.36 44.02 0.90
C LEU A 16 -4.53 43.24 2.21
N LEU A 17 -4.66 43.95 3.34
CA LEU A 17 -4.81 43.37 4.68
C LEU A 17 -6.11 42.57 4.82
N VAL A 18 -7.21 43.07 4.27
CA VAL A 18 -8.50 42.34 4.28
C VAL A 18 -8.39 41.05 3.47
N VAL A 19 -7.75 41.07 2.31
CA VAL A 19 -7.62 39.88 1.45
C VAL A 19 -6.83 38.77 2.14
N ILE A 20 -5.68 39.11 2.75
CA ILE A 20 -4.89 38.11 3.48
C ILE A 20 -5.66 37.57 4.70
N ALA A 21 -6.47 38.39 5.37
CA ALA A 21 -7.30 37.97 6.49
C ALA A 21 -8.36 36.94 6.05
N ILE A 22 -9.04 37.19 4.92
CA ILE A 22 -10.02 36.26 4.36
C ILE A 22 -9.36 34.93 3.95
N ILE A 23 -8.24 34.99 3.23
CA ILE A 23 -7.48 33.77 2.84
C ILE A 23 -7.03 32.99 4.08
N GLY A 24 -6.55 33.68 5.12
CA GLY A 24 -6.14 33.07 6.38
C GLY A 24 -7.27 32.31 7.08
N VAL A 25 -8.48 32.88 7.13
CA VAL A 25 -9.65 32.20 7.71
C VAL A 25 -10.06 30.98 6.86
N LEU A 26 -10.10 31.13 5.54
CA LEU A 26 -10.43 30.02 4.63
C LEU A 26 -9.45 28.85 4.77
N VAL A 27 -8.14 29.13 4.78
CA VAL A 27 -7.11 28.09 4.95
C VAL A 27 -7.16 27.49 6.37
N GLY A 28 -7.39 28.32 7.39
CA GLY A 28 -7.51 27.89 8.79
C GLY A 28 -8.62 26.86 9.01
N LEU A 29 -9.74 27.00 8.29
CA LEU A 29 -10.85 26.04 8.32
C LEU A 29 -10.57 24.77 7.49
N LEU A 30 -9.76 24.87 6.44
CA LEU A 30 -9.45 23.75 5.55
C LEU A 30 -8.41 22.78 6.11
N LEU A 31 -7.43 23.26 6.89
CA LEU A 31 -6.36 22.41 7.44
C LEU A 31 -6.87 21.19 8.26
N PRO A 32 -7.77 21.33 9.25
CA PRO A 32 -8.29 20.19 10.00
C PRO A 32 -9.15 19.26 9.12
N ALA A 33 -9.89 19.81 8.15
CA ALA A 33 -10.72 19.03 7.24
C ALA A 33 -9.88 18.16 6.28
N VAL A 34 -8.74 18.67 5.78
CA VAL A 34 -7.85 17.91 4.87
C VAL A 34 -7.24 16.69 5.56
N GLN A 35 -6.94 16.77 6.86
CA GLN A 35 -6.39 15.63 7.61
C GLN A 35 -7.44 14.54 7.82
N ALA A 36 -8.67 14.93 8.17
CA ALA A 36 -9.79 14.00 8.28
C ALA A 36 -10.07 13.31 6.94
N ALA A 37 -10.05 14.07 5.83
CA ALA A 37 -10.23 13.52 4.49
C ALA A 37 -9.09 12.56 4.10
N ARG A 38 -7.83 12.89 4.40
CA ARG A 38 -6.69 12.01 4.14
C ARG A 38 -6.79 10.70 4.92
N GLU A 39 -7.17 10.76 6.20
CA GLU A 39 -7.31 9.54 6.99
C GLU A 39 -8.52 8.69 6.54
N ALA A 40 -9.62 9.33 6.15
CA ALA A 40 -10.75 8.63 5.55
C ALA A 40 -10.36 7.92 4.25
N ALA A 41 -9.57 8.57 3.38
CA ALA A 41 -9.06 7.97 2.15
C ALA A 41 -8.13 6.77 2.44
N ARG A 42 -7.21 6.88 3.42
CA ARG A 42 -6.34 5.76 3.83
C ARG A 42 -7.13 4.57 4.35
N ARG A 43 -8.17 4.81 5.16
CA ARG A 43 -9.08 3.76 5.65
C ARG A 43 -9.87 3.12 4.52
N MET A 44 -10.40 3.93 3.60
CA MET A 44 -11.15 3.44 2.45
C MET A 44 -10.29 2.55 1.56
N GLN A 45 -9.06 2.96 1.28
CA GLN A 45 -8.10 2.15 0.53
C GLN A 45 -7.81 0.82 1.23
N CYS A 46 -7.64 0.83 2.56
CA CYS A 46 -7.43 -0.38 3.35
C CYS A 46 -8.64 -1.33 3.30
N SER A 47 -9.87 -0.81 3.42
CA SER A 47 -11.09 -1.62 3.26
C SER A 47 -11.23 -2.20 1.86
N ASN A 48 -10.83 -1.47 0.82
CA ASN A 48 -10.86 -1.97 -0.56
C ASN A 48 -9.81 -3.07 -0.80
N ASN A 49 -8.61 -2.91 -0.25
CA ASN A 49 -7.57 -3.93 -0.26
C ASN A 49 -8.07 -5.23 0.40
N LEU A 50 -8.75 -5.13 1.55
CA LEU A 50 -9.36 -6.29 2.21
C LEU A 50 -10.42 -6.95 1.35
N LYS A 51 -11.30 -6.18 0.71
CA LYS A 51 -12.30 -6.72 -0.23
C LYS A 51 -11.64 -7.47 -1.39
N GLN A 52 -10.55 -6.94 -1.96
CA GLN A 52 -9.80 -7.61 -3.01
C GLN A 52 -9.22 -8.94 -2.53
N MET A 53 -8.66 -9.00 -1.31
CA MET A 53 -8.19 -10.26 -0.71
C MET A 53 -9.32 -11.28 -0.52
N CYS A 54 -10.49 -10.86 -0.02
CA CYS A 54 -11.63 -11.74 0.15
C CYS A 54 -12.14 -12.29 -1.19
N LEU A 55 -12.22 -11.44 -2.23
CA LEU A 55 -12.58 -11.88 -3.57
C LEU A 55 -11.57 -12.87 -4.14
N ALA A 56 -10.27 -12.60 -3.98
CA ALA A 56 -9.22 -13.52 -4.38
C ALA A 56 -9.32 -14.87 -3.66
N LEU A 57 -9.65 -14.86 -2.36
CA LEU A 57 -9.86 -16.07 -1.57
C LEU A 57 -11.04 -16.89 -2.08
N HIS A 58 -12.17 -16.24 -2.37
CA HIS A 58 -13.33 -16.92 -2.96
C HIS A 58 -13.04 -17.46 -4.36
N ASN A 59 -12.27 -16.73 -5.19
CA ASN A 59 -11.87 -17.20 -6.50
C ASN A 59 -10.91 -18.41 -6.42
N PHE A 60 -10.01 -18.40 -5.43
CA PHE A 60 -9.15 -19.53 -5.13
C PHE A 60 -9.98 -20.76 -4.74
N GLU A 61 -10.89 -20.61 -3.79
CA GLU A 61 -11.77 -21.71 -3.35
C GLU A 61 -12.65 -22.23 -4.49
N SER A 62 -13.20 -21.35 -5.32
CA SER A 62 -13.98 -21.75 -6.49
C SER A 62 -13.18 -22.62 -7.47
N SER A 63 -11.90 -22.31 -7.66
CA SER A 63 -10.99 -22.98 -8.59
C SER A 63 -10.43 -24.30 -8.05
N TYR A 64 -10.01 -24.31 -6.79
CA TYR A 64 -9.31 -25.45 -6.17
C TYR A 64 -10.19 -26.30 -5.26
N LYS A 65 -11.42 -25.86 -4.96
CA LYS A 65 -12.37 -26.49 -4.02
C LYS A 65 -11.82 -26.65 -2.60
N GLU A 66 -10.83 -25.85 -2.25
CA GLU A 66 -10.21 -25.80 -0.93
C GLU A 66 -9.78 -24.36 -0.62
N LEU A 67 -9.68 -24.05 0.68
CA LEU A 67 -9.07 -22.80 1.11
C LEU A 67 -7.55 -22.89 0.99
N PRO A 68 -6.87 -21.76 0.71
CA PRO A 68 -5.41 -21.75 0.63
C PRO A 68 -4.83 -22.20 1.97
N PRO A 69 -3.83 -23.09 1.96
CA PRO A 69 -3.23 -23.60 3.19
C PRO A 69 -2.54 -22.45 3.93
N ALA A 70 -2.77 -22.36 5.25
CA ALA A 70 -2.09 -21.37 6.10
C ALA A 70 -0.56 -21.56 6.10
N GLY A 71 -0.10 -22.77 5.81
CA GLY A 71 1.29 -23.09 5.53
C GLY A 71 1.48 -24.59 5.28
N TYR A 72 2.54 -24.95 4.56
CA TYR A 72 2.89 -26.35 4.33
C TYR A 72 3.73 -26.90 5.49
N ARG A 73 3.22 -27.94 6.17
CA ARG A 73 3.98 -28.66 7.20
C ARG A 73 5.07 -29.50 6.51
N GLY A 74 6.31 -29.41 7.00
CA GLY A 74 7.44 -30.24 6.54
C GLY A 74 8.28 -29.67 5.38
N SER A 75 7.71 -28.88 4.46
CA SER A 75 8.50 -28.25 3.38
C SER A 75 9.05 -26.87 3.75
N GLY A 76 8.64 -26.29 4.88
CA GLY A 76 8.81 -24.87 5.13
C GLY A 76 7.73 -24.07 4.38
N GLU A 77 7.13 -23.12 5.06
CA GLU A 77 7.18 -21.71 4.67
C GLU A 77 6.51 -21.20 3.37
N GLY A 78 5.77 -21.99 2.60
CA GLY A 78 4.83 -21.38 1.63
C GLY A 78 3.63 -20.77 2.36
N THR A 79 3.43 -19.45 2.29
CA THR A 79 2.26 -18.77 2.88
C THR A 79 1.07 -18.76 1.91
N TRP A 80 -0.13 -18.67 2.47
CA TRP A 80 -1.38 -18.49 1.73
C TRP A 80 -1.34 -17.27 0.79
N ALA A 81 -0.54 -16.26 1.12
CA ALA A 81 -0.41 -15.03 0.31
C ALA A 81 0.16 -15.33 -1.09
N VAL A 82 1.22 -16.13 -1.21
CA VAL A 82 1.81 -16.47 -2.52
C VAL A 82 0.78 -17.14 -3.45
N ARG A 83 -0.05 -18.03 -2.91
CA ARG A 83 -1.08 -18.75 -3.66
C ARG A 83 -2.22 -17.85 -4.15
N LEU A 84 -2.46 -16.72 -3.48
CA LEU A 84 -3.48 -15.74 -3.87
C LEU A 84 -2.99 -14.72 -4.90
N LEU A 85 -1.68 -14.60 -5.13
CA LEU A 85 -1.12 -13.62 -6.07
C LEU A 85 -1.76 -13.65 -7.47
N PRO A 86 -1.99 -14.81 -8.12
CA PRO A 86 -2.65 -14.86 -9.42
C PRO A 86 -4.07 -14.28 -9.40
N PHE A 87 -4.78 -14.46 -8.28
CA PHE A 87 -6.15 -13.97 -8.08
C PHE A 87 -6.21 -12.50 -7.65
N LEU A 88 -5.05 -11.89 -7.39
CA LEU A 88 -4.88 -10.47 -7.06
C LEU A 88 -4.23 -9.67 -8.21
N GLU A 89 -4.24 -10.22 -9.42
CA GLU A 89 -3.59 -9.62 -10.60
C GLU A 89 -2.07 -9.45 -10.43
N GLN A 90 -1.45 -10.22 -9.53
CA GLN A 90 -0.02 -10.20 -9.25
C GLN A 90 0.69 -11.42 -9.89
N VAL A 91 0.39 -11.70 -11.16
CA VAL A 91 0.98 -12.85 -11.89
C VAL A 91 2.50 -12.71 -12.03
N ASN A 92 3.00 -11.49 -12.26
CA ASN A 92 4.44 -11.25 -12.34
C ASN A 92 5.15 -11.54 -11.01
N ALA A 93 4.51 -11.16 -9.89
CA ALA A 93 5.00 -11.50 -8.56
C ALA A 93 4.98 -13.02 -8.37
N PHE A 94 3.89 -13.69 -8.75
CA PHE A 94 3.74 -15.14 -8.65
C PHE A 94 4.84 -15.88 -9.40
N ASN A 95 5.14 -15.49 -10.64
CA ASN A 95 6.15 -16.15 -11.48
C ASN A 95 7.59 -16.05 -10.94
N GLN A 96 7.87 -15.16 -9.99
CA GLN A 96 9.18 -15.08 -9.31
C GLN A 96 9.35 -16.17 -8.24
N TRP A 97 8.27 -16.85 -7.87
CA TRP A 97 8.30 -17.96 -6.92
C TRP A 97 8.43 -19.29 -7.66
N ASP A 98 9.33 -20.14 -7.20
CA ASP A 98 9.40 -21.53 -7.61
C ASP A 98 8.21 -22.28 -6.97
N HIS A 99 7.25 -22.63 -7.81
CA HIS A 99 6.01 -23.30 -7.44
C HIS A 99 6.20 -24.75 -6.98
N THR A 100 7.37 -25.34 -7.23
CA THR A 100 7.70 -26.72 -6.87
C THR A 100 8.22 -26.80 -5.44
N ASN A 101 8.99 -25.80 -5.02
CA ASN A 101 9.62 -25.75 -3.70
C ASN A 101 9.46 -24.38 -3.02
N ILE A 102 8.23 -23.89 -2.96
CA ILE A 102 7.85 -22.63 -2.28
C ILE A 102 8.38 -22.63 -0.83
N GLY A 103 8.51 -23.80 -0.23
CA GLY A 103 8.99 -23.94 1.14
C GLY A 103 10.48 -23.78 1.39
N ALA A 104 11.31 -23.75 0.36
CA ALA A 104 12.74 -23.47 0.53
C ALA A 104 13.03 -21.98 0.77
N TYR A 105 12.07 -21.09 0.52
CA TYR A 105 12.26 -19.65 0.46
C TYR A 105 12.60 -19.02 1.81
N PHE A 106 12.13 -19.56 2.94
CA PHE A 106 12.39 -18.98 4.26
C PHE A 106 13.40 -19.81 5.08
N ARG A 107 13.98 -20.86 4.47
CA ARG A 107 15.05 -21.66 5.06
C ARG A 107 16.34 -20.85 5.10
N LEU A 108 17.19 -21.17 6.08
CA LEU A 108 18.56 -20.65 6.12
C LEU A 108 19.32 -21.11 4.87
N GLY A 109 19.94 -20.17 4.14
CA GLY A 109 20.67 -20.45 2.91
C GLY A 109 19.88 -20.30 1.61
N ALA A 110 18.73 -19.64 1.62
CA ALA A 110 17.99 -19.28 0.39
C ALA A 110 18.87 -18.48 -0.59
N THR A 111 18.73 -18.79 -1.88
CA THR A 111 19.44 -18.11 -2.97
C THR A 111 19.03 -16.64 -3.07
N PRO A 112 19.87 -15.75 -3.64
CA PRO A 112 19.55 -14.32 -3.77
C PRO A 112 18.22 -14.03 -4.48
N GLU A 113 17.87 -14.84 -5.50
CA GLU A 113 16.61 -14.73 -6.23
C GLU A 113 15.40 -15.06 -5.34
N GLN A 114 15.53 -16.07 -4.48
CA GLN A 114 14.49 -16.43 -3.51
C GLN A 114 14.29 -15.34 -2.47
N VAL A 115 15.37 -14.66 -2.06
CA VAL A 115 15.28 -13.50 -1.18
C VAL A 115 14.54 -12.35 -1.87
N ALA A 116 14.87 -12.09 -3.14
CA ALA A 116 14.26 -11.00 -3.91
C ALA A 116 12.73 -11.21 -4.07
N ALA A 117 12.29 -12.44 -4.38
CA ALA A 117 10.88 -12.77 -4.48
C ALA A 117 10.11 -12.53 -3.17
N ARG A 118 10.73 -12.79 -2.02
CA ARG A 118 10.16 -12.50 -0.68
C ARG A 118 10.20 -11.02 -0.29
N GLN A 119 11.02 -10.22 -0.93
CA GLN A 119 11.11 -8.79 -0.62
C GLN A 119 10.18 -7.96 -1.50
N LEU A 120 9.54 -8.59 -2.49
CA LEU A 120 8.57 -7.94 -3.34
C LEU A 120 7.35 -7.50 -2.53
N GLN A 121 7.13 -6.19 -2.47
CA GLN A 121 5.97 -5.63 -1.78
C GLN A 121 4.73 -5.74 -2.65
N VAL A 122 3.72 -6.46 -2.16
CA VAL A 122 2.39 -6.50 -2.77
C VAL A 122 1.50 -5.49 -2.04
N PRO A 123 1.14 -4.36 -2.68
CA PRO A 123 0.44 -3.26 -2.00
C PRO A 123 -0.93 -3.66 -1.44
N VAL A 124 -1.59 -4.66 -2.05
CA VAL A 124 -2.92 -5.14 -1.63
C VAL A 124 -2.89 -5.73 -0.21
N TYR A 125 -1.79 -6.35 0.20
CA TYR A 125 -1.65 -6.89 1.55
C TYR A 125 -1.27 -5.83 2.59
N LEU A 126 -0.97 -4.60 2.16
CA LEU A 126 -0.55 -3.51 3.02
C LEU A 126 -1.69 -2.50 3.18
N CYS A 127 -1.93 -2.12 4.44
CA CYS A 127 -2.88 -1.07 4.78
C CYS A 127 -2.12 0.26 4.93
N PRO A 128 -2.49 1.35 4.23
CA PRO A 128 -1.87 2.66 4.41
C PRO A 128 -2.01 3.25 5.83
N SER A 129 -2.99 2.75 6.60
CA SER A 129 -3.17 3.10 8.02
C SER A 129 -2.33 2.24 8.99
N ARG A 130 -1.46 1.35 8.49
CA ARG A 130 -0.56 0.53 9.33
C ARG A 130 0.34 1.45 10.17
N ARG A 131 0.39 1.21 11.48
CA ARG A 131 1.15 2.02 12.45
C ARG A 131 2.66 1.73 12.50
N GLY A 132 3.19 0.94 11.57
CA GLY A 132 4.59 0.52 11.59
C GLY A 132 5.19 0.44 10.19
N PRO A 133 6.53 0.56 10.07
CA PRO A 133 7.21 0.43 8.79
C PRO A 133 6.93 -0.94 8.16
N VAL A 134 6.87 -0.97 6.83
CA VAL A 134 6.86 -2.24 6.10
C VAL A 134 8.19 -2.92 6.35
N GLN A 135 8.17 -3.98 7.14
CA GLN A 135 9.31 -4.87 7.30
C GLN A 135 9.26 -5.87 6.14
N LEU A 136 10.41 -6.17 5.54
CA LEU A 136 10.51 -7.20 4.51
C LEU A 136 11.09 -8.47 5.11
N SER A 137 10.74 -9.61 4.54
CA SER A 137 11.26 -10.89 5.03
C SER A 137 12.79 -10.97 4.82
N LYS A 138 13.50 -11.48 5.82
CA LYS A 138 14.97 -11.61 5.82
C LYS A 138 15.40 -13.08 5.71
N ASN A 139 16.63 -13.34 5.29
CA ASN A 139 17.16 -14.70 5.34
C ASN A 139 17.27 -15.20 6.79
N GLY A 140 16.66 -16.36 7.07
CA GLY A 140 16.56 -16.91 8.43
C GLY A 140 15.38 -16.39 9.26
N ASP A 141 14.41 -15.69 8.66
CA ASP A 141 13.19 -15.23 9.33
C ASP A 141 12.30 -16.44 9.71
N SER A 142 11.90 -16.52 10.98
CA SER A 142 11.13 -17.64 11.54
C SER A 142 9.62 -17.35 11.52
N ARG A 143 8.80 -18.43 11.46
CA ARG A 143 7.32 -18.47 11.37
C ARG A 143 6.51 -17.50 12.25
N ASN A 144 7.11 -16.95 13.30
CA ASN A 144 6.51 -16.12 14.32
C ASN A 144 6.69 -14.61 14.07
N ASN A 145 7.52 -14.24 13.11
CA ASN A 145 7.77 -12.86 12.74
C ASN A 145 7.20 -12.61 11.34
N PHE A 146 5.87 -12.57 11.23
CA PHE A 146 5.11 -12.17 10.02
C PHE A 146 5.33 -10.70 9.66
N THR A 147 6.59 -10.27 9.67
CA THR A 147 7.02 -8.97 9.21
C THR A 147 6.98 -8.88 7.70
N GLY A 148 7.31 -9.97 6.98
CA GLY A 148 7.23 -10.04 5.53
C GLY A 148 5.80 -10.21 5.05
N VAL A 149 5.30 -9.21 4.33
CA VAL A 149 4.19 -9.40 3.41
C VAL A 149 4.75 -10.08 2.17
N THR A 150 4.95 -11.39 2.29
CA THR A 150 5.23 -12.33 1.20
C THR A 150 5.05 -13.75 1.66
#